data_AF-A0A9Q1M2X4-F1
#
_entry.id   AF-A0A9Q1M2X4-F1
#
_cell.length_a   1.000
_cell.length_b   1.000
_cell.length_c   1.000
_cell.angle_alpha   90.00
_cell.angle_beta   90.00
_cell.angle_gamma   90.00
#
_symmetry.space_group_name_H-M   'P 1'
#
loop_
_entity.id
_entity.type
_entity.pdbx_description
1 polymer ?
#
loop_
_entity_poly.entity_id
_entity_poly.type
_entity_poly.pdbx_seq_one_letter_code
_entity_poly.pdbx_strand_id
1 'polypeptide(L)'
;MEWMQRRKLTISLLLVAIFIALNITSLDGGLIGPERKLVEIEKVSESTKQSDDTVRIDPLKNFKKYRGGYDITEKHYWSSTIFTGIYGYAIAVIWLLCGLGYGLFLLASTFCCKRKNGKLKTKPTCHYKHYYLWLILAAICLTILAITATGLVLGGNAKFRSKTNTVVDIIIDTADGASETIYTTTEAMKEMNSGLQGTDIGQEASNFLIPTSRSLDRQADDIHREARKTRRLIEKLLKIVYIVTTVVISLNLVAVIALSAFGILKFRRTLKLLIALCWIFTALCWFLFGIYYFLDNFAGDTCTALESFQSDPYNSSLSSILPCDELVSAERVLHDVSEGVYRIVNEVNQRLATEYGNVAQICNPFSGPPQYNYEPGNCSSTTIRVGDLPRIFKMLTCTDPNCKGGVMISPRDFNTVQAYTTAIQKILDVYPGMENLTQCDTVFNAFDDIIDKHCKPLKKSAHLVWGGLVFLSVVMVTLVLVWSFEAHHEEKHNNLDSSVKPHSAEAAMLELGIGKEANTGSNSVSVM
;
A
#
# COMPACT_ATOMS: atom_id res chain seq x y z
N MET A 1 33.02 -13.25 39.77
CA MET A 1 31.67 -13.83 39.69
C MET A 1 30.71 -13.01 38.83
N GLU A 2 30.69 -11.67 38.94
CA GLU A 2 29.85 -10.79 38.08
C GLU A 2 30.01 -11.01 36.55
N TRP A 3 31.20 -11.41 36.10
CA TRP A 3 31.48 -11.59 34.66
C TRP A 3 30.85 -12.86 34.07
N MET A 4 30.74 -13.95 34.84
CA MET A 4 29.98 -15.14 34.43
C MET A 4 28.48 -14.86 34.38
N GLN A 5 27.99 -13.97 35.24
CA GLN A 5 26.59 -13.55 35.28
C GLN A 5 26.22 -12.70 34.06
N ARG A 6 27.10 -11.78 33.62
CA ARG A 6 26.91 -11.02 32.37
C ARG A 6 26.99 -11.90 31.12
N ARG A 7 27.83 -12.94 31.12
CA ARG A 7 27.97 -13.90 30.01
C ARG A 7 26.74 -14.80 29.88
N LYS A 8 26.16 -15.24 31.01
CA LYS A 8 24.85 -15.93 31.01
C LYS A 8 23.73 -15.01 30.54
N LEU A 9 23.76 -13.73 30.93
CA LEU A 9 22.75 -12.75 30.51
C LEU A 9 22.80 -12.48 29.00
N THR A 10 23.98 -12.30 28.39
CA THR A 10 24.10 -12.08 26.94
C THR A 10 23.77 -13.31 26.13
N ILE A 11 24.21 -14.51 26.56
CA ILE A 11 23.82 -15.77 25.90
C ILE A 11 22.32 -16.03 26.06
N SER A 12 21.74 -15.72 27.22
CA SER A 12 20.29 -15.82 27.45
C SER A 12 19.51 -14.81 26.61
N LEU A 13 19.99 -13.57 26.44
CA LEU A 13 19.38 -12.58 25.55
C LEU A 13 19.48 -12.98 24.08
N LEU A 14 20.60 -13.59 23.67
CA LEU A 14 20.81 -14.07 22.31
C LEU A 14 19.97 -15.32 22.01
N LEU A 15 19.85 -16.23 22.98
CA LEU A 15 18.93 -17.37 22.92
C LEU A 15 17.46 -16.92 22.94
N VAL A 16 17.09 -15.93 23.75
CA VAL A 16 15.74 -15.35 23.76
C VAL A 16 15.44 -14.62 22.45
N ALA A 17 16.40 -13.88 21.88
CA ALA A 17 16.24 -13.25 20.57
C ALA A 17 16.09 -14.30 19.44
N ILE A 18 16.85 -15.40 19.50
CA ILE A 18 16.72 -16.54 18.59
C ILE A 18 15.37 -17.26 18.81
N PHE A 19 14.92 -17.43 20.06
CA PHE A 19 13.64 -18.08 20.37
C PHE A 19 12.44 -17.22 19.96
N ILE A 20 12.52 -15.90 20.14
CA ILE A 20 11.52 -14.94 19.66
C ILE A 20 11.50 -14.93 18.13
N ALA A 21 12.67 -14.91 17.48
CA ALA A 21 12.77 -14.98 16.02
C ALA A 21 12.22 -16.30 15.44
N LEU A 22 12.51 -17.45 16.07
CA LEU A 22 12.02 -18.76 15.67
C LEU A 22 10.51 -18.92 15.94
N ASN A 23 10.00 -18.38 17.05
CA ASN A 23 8.56 -18.40 17.35
C ASN A 23 7.76 -17.48 16.41
N ILE A 24 8.32 -16.35 15.97
CA ILE A 24 7.66 -15.49 14.98
C ILE A 24 7.54 -16.20 13.62
N THR A 25 8.51 -17.03 13.24
CA THR A 25 8.41 -17.87 12.03
C THR A 25 7.56 -19.13 12.21
N SER A 26 7.34 -19.58 13.45
CA SER A 26 6.55 -20.78 13.80
C SER A 26 5.08 -20.49 14.11
N LEU A 27 4.67 -19.22 14.21
CA LEU A 27 3.28 -18.84 14.47
C LEU A 27 2.37 -18.93 13.23
N ASP A 28 2.64 -19.88 12.33
CA ASP A 28 1.82 -20.18 11.15
C ASP A 28 0.70 -21.21 11.46
N GLY A 29 0.36 -21.40 12.74
CA GLY A 29 -0.71 -22.32 13.13
C GLY A 29 -1.06 -22.27 14.62
N GLY A 30 -2.04 -21.44 14.98
CA GLY A 30 -2.78 -21.58 16.23
C GLY A 30 -2.31 -20.72 17.40
N LEU A 31 -2.65 -19.42 17.40
CA LEU A 31 -3.15 -18.74 18.60
C LEU A 31 -3.80 -17.38 18.22
N ILE A 32 -4.96 -17.44 17.57
CA ILE A 32 -5.95 -16.35 17.66
C ILE A 32 -7.26 -17.03 18.07
N GLY A 33 -7.41 -17.23 19.38
CA GLY A 33 -8.69 -17.56 20.01
C GLY A 33 -9.31 -16.28 20.59
N PRO A 34 -10.63 -16.15 20.63
CA PRO A 34 -11.35 -14.89 20.77
C PRO A 34 -11.16 -14.30 22.17
N GLU A 35 -10.88 -13.01 22.22
CA GLU A 35 -10.85 -12.25 23.47
C GLU A 35 -12.27 -12.22 24.07
N ARG A 36 -12.40 -12.68 25.32
CA ARG A 36 -13.67 -12.83 26.03
C ARG A 36 -14.37 -11.46 26.17
N LYS A 37 -15.54 -11.31 25.54
CA LYS A 37 -16.51 -10.26 25.87
C LYS A 37 -17.10 -10.54 27.26
N LEU A 38 -16.76 -9.71 28.26
CA LEU A 38 -17.58 -9.57 29.45
C LEU A 38 -18.66 -8.53 29.11
N VAL A 39 -19.90 -9.01 28.98
CA VAL A 39 -21.08 -8.19 28.75
C VAL A 39 -21.45 -7.52 30.07
N GLU A 40 -21.28 -6.20 30.15
CA GLU A 40 -21.95 -5.36 31.14
C GLU A 40 -23.04 -4.60 30.40
N ILE A 41 -24.29 -4.98 30.67
CA ILE A 41 -25.48 -4.37 30.09
C ILE A 41 -25.72 -3.07 30.85
N GLU A 42 -25.38 -1.93 30.25
CA GLU A 42 -25.95 -0.65 30.64
C GLU A 42 -26.78 -0.12 29.47
N LYS A 43 -28.10 -0.15 29.65
CA LYS A 43 -29.10 0.33 28.69
C LYS A 43 -28.97 1.84 28.51
N VAL A 44 -28.49 2.29 27.35
CA VAL A 44 -28.82 3.61 26.81
C VAL A 44 -29.12 3.46 25.31
N SER A 45 -30.30 3.94 24.94
CA SER A 45 -30.95 3.93 23.62
C SER A 45 -29.98 4.13 22.45
N GLU A 46 -29.91 3.11 21.59
CA GLU A 46 -28.95 2.96 20.51
C GLU A 46 -29.62 3.26 19.15
N SER A 47 -29.09 4.22 18.40
CA SER A 47 -29.15 4.20 16.94
C SER A 47 -28.02 3.29 16.48
N THR A 48 -28.30 2.01 16.28
CA THR A 48 -27.31 1.00 15.90
C THR A 48 -26.86 1.23 14.46
N LYS A 49 -25.85 2.09 14.26
CA LYS A 49 -24.94 1.96 13.11
C LYS A 49 -24.06 0.76 13.44
N GLN A 50 -24.10 -0.28 12.61
CA GLN A 50 -23.19 -1.42 12.74
C GLN A 50 -21.76 -0.89 12.55
N SER A 51 -21.07 -0.69 13.67
CA SER A 51 -19.74 -0.10 13.68
C SER A 51 -18.76 -1.12 13.14
N ASP A 52 -18.16 -0.79 12.00
CA ASP A 52 -16.84 -1.26 11.65
C ASP A 52 -15.93 -1.03 12.87
N ASP A 53 -15.61 -2.11 13.59
CA ASP A 53 -15.18 -2.15 15.00
C ASP A 53 -13.72 -1.68 15.20
N THR A 54 -13.30 -0.68 14.43
CA THR A 54 -11.95 -0.11 14.45
C THR A 54 -11.76 0.79 15.67
N VAL A 55 -11.48 0.16 16.82
CA VAL A 55 -11.20 0.87 18.08
C VAL A 55 -9.71 1.13 18.23
N ARG A 56 -9.28 2.37 18.03
CA ARG A 56 -7.85 2.76 18.09
C ARG A 56 -7.63 4.08 18.81
N ILE A 57 -6.41 4.37 19.23
CA ILE A 57 -6.06 5.64 19.89
C ILE A 57 -5.91 6.72 18.82
N ASP A 58 -6.52 7.88 19.03
CA ASP A 58 -6.37 9.05 18.16
C ASP A 58 -5.57 10.18 18.84
N PRO A 59 -4.33 10.44 18.39
CA PRO A 59 -3.51 11.55 18.88
C PRO A 59 -4.16 12.93 18.74
N LEU A 60 -4.90 13.19 17.65
CA LEU A 60 -5.55 14.48 17.41
C LEU A 60 -6.74 14.73 18.34
N LYS A 61 -7.27 13.68 18.98
CA LYS A 61 -8.37 13.75 19.96
C LYS A 61 -7.86 13.46 21.37
N ASN A 62 -6.71 14.02 21.74
CA ASN A 62 -6.10 13.87 23.07
C ASN A 62 -5.94 12.39 23.49
N PHE A 63 -5.54 11.53 22.55
CA PHE A 63 -5.38 10.08 22.75
C PHE A 63 -6.66 9.34 23.18
N LYS A 64 -7.85 9.92 22.93
CA LYS A 64 -9.12 9.22 23.10
C LYS A 64 -9.27 8.13 22.04
N LYS A 65 -10.06 7.11 22.34
CA LYS A 65 -10.38 6.05 21.39
C LYS A 65 -11.23 6.60 20.24
N TYR A 66 -10.75 6.46 19.01
CA TYR A 66 -11.50 6.56 17.78
C TYR A 66 -12.42 5.35 17.65
N ARG A 67 -13.66 5.60 17.18
CA ARG A 67 -14.72 4.61 16.97
C ARG A 67 -15.54 4.94 15.71
N GLY A 68 -14.99 5.75 14.81
CA GLY A 68 -15.72 6.25 13.63
C GLY A 68 -15.82 5.23 12.49
N GLY A 69 -15.15 4.09 12.58
CA GLY A 69 -15.07 3.14 11.47
C GLY A 69 -14.06 3.59 10.40
N TYR A 70 -14.04 2.90 9.27
CA TYR A 70 -13.29 3.33 8.09
C TYR A 70 -13.89 4.60 7.47
N ASP A 71 -13.18 5.73 7.51
CA ASP A 71 -13.59 6.96 6.80
C ASP A 71 -12.36 7.72 6.27
N ILE A 72 -12.11 7.62 4.97
CA ILE A 72 -10.96 8.27 4.31
C ILE A 72 -11.09 9.79 4.23
N THR A 73 -12.27 10.36 4.49
CA THR A 73 -12.50 11.81 4.50
C THR A 73 -12.24 12.41 5.89
N GLU A 74 -12.34 11.60 6.95
CA GLU A 74 -12.16 12.05 8.32
C GLU A 74 -10.68 12.15 8.72
N LYS A 75 -10.28 13.30 9.30
CA LYS A 75 -8.91 13.51 9.78
C LYS A 75 -8.54 12.61 10.97
N HIS A 76 -9.52 12.30 11.82
CA HIS A 76 -9.33 11.45 13.00
C HIS A 76 -9.08 9.98 12.63
N TYR A 77 -9.69 9.51 11.53
CA TYR A 77 -9.35 8.21 10.95
C TYR A 77 -7.86 8.15 10.59
N TRP A 78 -7.38 9.06 9.74
CA TRP A 78 -5.96 9.09 9.31
C TRP A 78 -4.99 9.20 10.48
N SER A 79 -5.29 10.07 11.45
CA SER A 79 -4.49 10.22 12.66
C SER A 79 -4.40 8.93 13.47
N SER A 80 -5.54 8.26 13.70
CA SER A 80 -5.58 7.02 14.46
C SER A 80 -4.92 5.84 13.73
N THR A 81 -5.10 5.74 12.41
CA THR A 81 -4.55 4.67 11.59
C THR A 81 -3.04 4.80 11.47
N ILE A 82 -2.50 6.00 11.19
CA ILE A 82 -1.04 6.23 11.18
C ILE A 82 -0.43 5.94 12.56
N PHE A 83 -1.15 6.26 13.63
CA PHE A 83 -0.66 6.01 15.00
C PHE A 83 -0.51 4.53 15.35
N THR A 84 -1.12 3.60 14.60
CA THR A 84 -0.88 2.15 14.81
C THR A 84 0.60 1.77 14.65
N GLY A 85 1.35 2.49 13.81
CA GLY A 85 2.80 2.31 13.61
C GLY A 85 3.68 2.83 14.76
N ILE A 86 3.10 3.35 15.84
CA ILE A 86 3.84 4.00 16.95
C ILE A 86 4.94 3.13 17.53
N TYR A 87 4.76 1.80 17.57
CA TYR A 87 5.76 0.86 18.05
C TYR A 87 7.08 0.98 17.28
N GLY A 88 7.02 1.14 15.96
CA GLY A 88 8.23 1.33 15.14
C GLY A 88 8.82 2.72 15.27
N TYR A 89 7.97 3.75 15.24
CA TYR A 89 8.40 5.14 15.31
C TYR A 89 9.08 5.47 16.64
N ALA A 90 8.49 5.03 17.75
CA ALA A 90 9.03 5.24 19.09
C ALA A 90 10.39 4.55 19.26
N ILE A 91 10.50 3.28 18.84
CA ILE A 91 11.77 2.53 18.92
C ILE A 91 12.84 3.19 18.05
N ALA A 92 12.50 3.64 16.85
CA ALA A 92 13.44 4.35 15.97
C ALA A 92 14.01 5.62 16.64
N VAL A 93 13.14 6.45 17.23
CA VAL A 93 13.54 7.68 17.92
C VAL A 93 14.41 7.36 19.15
N ILE A 94 13.98 6.42 19.99
CA ILE A 94 14.75 5.99 21.17
C ILE A 94 16.13 5.49 20.75
N TRP A 95 16.20 4.65 19.72
CA TRP A 95 17.46 4.11 19.21
C TRP A 95 18.38 5.22 18.70
N LEU A 96 17.86 6.20 17.95
CA LEU A 96 18.65 7.35 17.50
C LEU A 96 19.19 8.18 18.67
N LEU A 97 18.37 8.45 19.69
CA LEU A 97 18.80 9.19 20.88
C LEU A 97 19.87 8.43 21.67
N CYS A 98 19.73 7.12 21.82
CA CYS A 98 20.76 6.28 22.43
C CYS A 98 22.08 6.34 21.67
N GLY A 99 22.03 6.34 20.33
CA GLY A 99 23.22 6.45 19.49
C GLY A 99 23.90 7.80 19.58
N LEU A 100 23.10 8.87 19.58
CA LEU A 100 23.59 10.24 19.78
C LEU A 100 24.26 10.39 21.14
N GLY A 101 23.61 9.89 22.21
CA GLY A 101 24.17 9.91 23.55
C GLY A 101 25.48 9.12 23.66
N TYR A 102 25.54 7.93 23.06
CA TYR A 102 26.76 7.13 23.01
C TYR A 102 27.89 7.81 22.22
N GLY A 103 27.56 8.42 21.06
CA GLY A 103 28.52 9.18 20.26
C GLY A 103 29.08 10.40 21.00
N LEU A 104 28.21 11.17 21.67
CA LEU A 104 28.60 12.31 22.50
C LEU A 104 29.46 11.87 23.70
N PHE A 105 29.12 10.75 24.35
CA PHE A 105 29.92 10.18 25.43
C PHE A 105 31.33 9.79 24.96
N LEU A 106 31.46 9.16 23.79
CA LEU A 106 32.76 8.82 23.21
C LEU A 106 33.59 10.08 22.90
N LEU A 107 32.98 11.12 22.31
CA LEU A 107 33.64 12.39 22.07
C LEU A 107 34.07 13.08 23.37
N ALA A 108 33.17 13.20 24.34
CA ALA A 108 33.45 13.79 25.64
C ALA A 108 34.54 13.02 26.40
N SER A 109 34.54 11.69 26.36
CA SER A 109 35.60 10.87 26.96
C SER A 109 36.96 11.08 26.28
N THR A 110 36.98 11.35 24.98
CA THR A 110 38.20 11.65 24.22
C THR A 110 38.75 13.05 24.55
N PHE A 111 37.87 14.03 24.78
CA PHE A 111 38.24 15.42 25.11
C PHE A 111 38.49 15.66 26.60
N CYS A 112 37.72 15.04 27.51
CA CYS A 112 37.79 15.25 28.96
C CYS A 112 38.73 14.26 29.69
N CYS A 113 39.03 13.09 29.12
CA CYS A 113 39.94 12.10 29.72
C CYS A 113 41.31 12.05 29.04
N LYS A 114 41.96 13.20 28.82
CA LYS A 114 43.43 13.20 28.81
C LYS A 114 43.90 13.02 30.25
N ARG A 115 44.40 11.81 30.57
CA ARG A 115 45.24 11.46 31.74
C ARG A 115 44.50 11.08 33.03
N LYS A 116 44.29 9.77 33.24
CA LYS A 116 44.41 9.14 34.56
C LYS A 116 45.15 7.80 34.42
N ASN A 117 46.40 7.79 34.89
CA ASN A 117 47.20 6.58 35.06
C ASN A 117 46.49 5.67 36.08
N GLY A 118 46.15 4.43 35.68
CA GLY A 118 45.33 3.55 36.50
C GLY A 118 45.58 2.07 36.26
N LYS A 119 46.57 1.55 37.00
CA LYS A 119 46.86 0.16 37.42
C LYS A 119 46.88 -0.93 36.33
N LEU A 120 48.11 -1.40 36.09
CA LEU A 120 48.49 -2.63 35.41
C LEU A 120 47.69 -3.82 35.95
N LYS A 121 46.86 -4.44 35.11
CA LYS A 121 46.31 -5.79 35.36
C LYS A 121 46.90 -6.76 34.35
N THR A 122 47.55 -7.79 34.88
CA THR A 122 48.18 -8.90 34.14
C THR A 122 47.15 -9.69 33.33
N LYS A 123 47.53 -10.08 32.11
CA LYS A 123 46.71 -10.78 31.09
C LYS A 123 46.19 -12.15 31.55
N PRO A 124 44.95 -12.54 31.21
CA PRO A 124 44.58 -13.92 30.99
C PRO A 124 44.63 -14.25 29.49
N THR A 125 45.77 -14.73 29.00
CA THR A 125 46.06 -14.96 27.57
C THR A 125 45.26 -16.11 26.94
N CYS A 126 44.84 -17.13 27.71
CA CYS A 126 44.11 -18.27 27.15
C CYS A 126 42.59 -18.04 27.01
N HIS A 127 41.99 -17.24 27.90
CA HIS A 127 40.54 -16.99 27.88
C HIS A 127 40.09 -16.03 26.76
N TYR A 128 40.98 -15.13 26.35
CA TYR A 128 40.72 -14.11 25.33
C TYR A 128 40.61 -14.72 23.91
N LYS A 129 41.45 -15.70 23.58
CA LYS A 129 41.46 -16.34 22.24
C LYS A 129 40.18 -17.15 21.98
N HIS A 130 39.70 -17.88 22.99
CA HIS A 130 38.40 -18.57 22.91
C HIS A 130 37.23 -17.58 22.83
N TYR A 131 37.26 -16.48 23.59
CA TYR A 131 36.22 -15.46 23.54
C TYR A 131 36.10 -14.80 22.15
N TYR A 132 37.23 -14.44 21.54
CA TYR A 132 37.28 -13.82 20.21
C TYR A 132 36.76 -14.75 19.10
N LEU A 133 37.07 -16.06 19.15
CA LEU A 133 36.56 -17.04 18.20
C LEU A 133 35.03 -17.16 18.26
N TRP A 134 34.46 -17.20 19.47
CA TRP A 134 33.01 -17.23 19.66
C TRP A 134 32.32 -15.94 19.17
N LEU A 135 32.99 -14.79 19.32
CA LEU A 135 32.48 -13.50 18.83
C LEU A 135 32.46 -13.43 17.29
N ILE A 136 33.50 -13.95 16.63
CA ILE A 136 33.52 -14.07 15.16
C ILE A 136 32.43 -15.03 14.68
N LEU A 137 32.29 -16.20 15.31
CA LEU A 137 31.24 -17.16 14.96
C LEU A 137 29.85 -16.54 15.09
N ALA A 138 29.59 -15.82 16.20
CA ALA A 138 28.35 -15.11 16.40
C ALA A 138 28.11 -14.02 15.36
N ALA A 139 29.14 -13.24 15.01
CA ALA A 139 29.04 -12.22 13.96
C ALA A 139 28.71 -12.83 12.59
N ILE A 140 29.32 -13.96 12.23
CA ILE A 140 29.02 -14.69 10.98
C ILE A 140 27.59 -15.23 10.99
N CYS A 141 27.12 -15.80 12.10
CA CYS A 141 25.73 -16.26 12.19
C CYS A 141 24.75 -15.08 12.03
N LEU A 142 25.01 -13.97 12.72
CA LEU A 142 24.16 -12.79 12.64
C LEU A 142 24.15 -12.15 11.24
N THR A 143 25.27 -12.17 10.50
CA THR A 143 25.27 -11.68 9.12
C THR A 143 24.48 -12.56 8.18
N ILE A 144 24.52 -13.88 8.35
CA ILE A 144 23.68 -14.82 7.59
C ILE A 144 22.19 -14.54 7.89
N LEU A 145 21.85 -14.31 9.16
CA LEU A 145 20.48 -13.91 9.54
C LEU A 145 20.09 -12.56 8.93
N ALA A 146 20.99 -11.57 8.88
CA ALA A 146 20.72 -10.28 8.25
C ALA A 146 20.51 -10.41 6.72
N ILE A 147 21.29 -11.27 6.05
CA ILE A 147 21.14 -11.57 4.62
C ILE A 147 19.77 -12.20 4.34
N THR A 148 19.38 -13.21 5.13
CA THR A 148 18.07 -13.87 4.98
C THR A 148 16.91 -12.92 5.27
N ALA A 149 17.01 -12.12 6.33
CA ALA A 149 16.02 -11.08 6.67
C ALA A 149 15.87 -10.04 5.55
N THR A 150 16.99 -9.61 4.96
CA THR A 150 16.99 -8.68 3.82
C THR A 150 16.23 -9.28 2.62
N GLY A 151 16.48 -10.55 2.30
CA GLY A 151 15.76 -11.27 1.24
C GLY A 151 14.26 -11.31 1.47
N LEU A 152 13.83 -11.58 2.71
CA LEU A 152 12.41 -11.53 3.10
C LEU A 152 11.81 -10.14 2.89
N VAL A 153 12.46 -9.09 3.38
CA VAL A 153 11.95 -7.71 3.25
C VAL A 153 11.84 -7.27 1.78
N LEU A 154 12.86 -7.55 0.96
CA LEU A 154 12.84 -7.17 -0.46
C LEU A 154 11.78 -7.95 -1.25
N GLY A 155 11.69 -9.27 -1.04
CA GLY A 155 10.66 -10.10 -1.67
C GLY A 155 9.25 -9.72 -1.24
N GLY A 156 9.08 -9.42 0.05
CA GLY A 156 7.83 -8.92 0.60
C GLY A 156 7.43 -7.57 0.02
N ASN A 157 8.35 -6.61 -0.03
CA ASN A 157 8.12 -5.27 -0.57
C ASN A 157 7.70 -5.31 -2.04
N ALA A 158 8.38 -6.12 -2.85
CA ALA A 158 8.01 -6.32 -4.26
C ALA A 158 6.60 -6.92 -4.41
N LYS A 159 6.28 -7.95 -3.61
CA LYS A 159 4.96 -8.58 -3.64
C LYS A 159 3.86 -7.65 -3.14
N PHE A 160 4.10 -6.90 -2.07
CA PHE A 160 3.18 -5.90 -1.52
C PHE A 160 2.86 -4.83 -2.56
N ARG A 161 3.87 -4.27 -3.23
CA ARG A 161 3.67 -3.29 -4.31
C ARG A 161 2.83 -3.86 -5.45
N SER A 162 3.16 -5.07 -5.92
CA SER A 162 2.40 -5.71 -7.00
C SER A 162 0.93 -5.94 -6.62
N LYS A 163 0.66 -6.45 -5.40
CA LYS A 163 -0.71 -6.69 -4.94
C LYS A 163 -1.50 -5.41 -4.73
N THR A 164 -0.88 -4.37 -4.18
CA THR A 164 -1.53 -3.07 -4.01
C THR A 164 -1.86 -2.43 -5.35
N ASN A 165 -0.93 -2.50 -6.32
CA ASN A 165 -1.17 -1.98 -7.67
C ASN A 165 -2.37 -2.66 -8.33
N THR A 166 -2.50 -4.00 -8.24
CA THR A 166 -3.66 -4.70 -8.82
C THR A 166 -4.97 -4.23 -8.20
N VAL A 167 -5.03 -4.04 -6.88
CA VAL A 167 -6.24 -3.52 -6.22
C VAL A 167 -6.58 -2.11 -6.70
N VAL A 168 -5.57 -1.24 -6.81
CA VAL A 168 -5.76 0.12 -7.32
C VAL A 168 -6.21 0.11 -8.79
N ASP A 169 -5.64 -0.76 -9.62
CA ASP A 169 -6.01 -0.89 -11.04
C ASP A 169 -7.48 -1.33 -11.17
N ILE A 170 -7.95 -2.33 -10.40
CA ILE A 170 -9.37 -2.76 -10.41
C ILE A 170 -10.31 -1.59 -10.07
N ILE A 171 -9.98 -0.80 -9.04
CA ILE A 171 -10.79 0.35 -8.62
C ILE A 171 -10.84 1.42 -9.71
N ILE A 172 -9.71 1.71 -10.36
CA ILE A 172 -9.66 2.72 -11.42
C ILE A 172 -10.36 2.23 -12.68
N ASP A 173 -10.15 0.98 -13.08
CA ASP A 173 -10.80 0.39 -14.25
C ASP A 173 -12.33 0.36 -14.06
N THR A 174 -12.80 0.15 -12.83
CA THR A 174 -14.22 0.25 -12.46
C THR A 174 -14.77 1.67 -12.62
N ALA A 175 -14.02 2.68 -12.16
CA ALA A 175 -14.41 4.09 -12.29
C ALA A 175 -14.37 4.57 -13.76
N ASP A 176 -13.37 4.14 -14.53
CA ASP A 176 -13.22 4.44 -15.95
C ASP A 176 -14.33 3.76 -16.76
N GLY A 177 -14.65 2.49 -16.48
CA GLY A 177 -15.75 1.76 -17.12
C GLY A 177 -17.13 2.37 -16.83
N ALA A 178 -17.34 2.86 -15.59
CA ALA A 178 -18.56 3.60 -15.26
C ALA A 178 -18.65 4.93 -16.04
N SER A 179 -17.55 5.68 -16.11
CA SER A 179 -17.49 6.93 -16.88
C SER A 179 -17.72 6.70 -18.37
N GLU A 180 -17.13 5.64 -18.95
CA GLU A 180 -17.31 5.24 -20.34
C GLU A 180 -18.77 4.87 -20.66
N THR A 181 -19.42 4.13 -19.77
CA THR A 181 -20.84 3.80 -19.91
C THR A 181 -21.71 5.05 -19.89
N ILE A 182 -21.37 6.05 -19.06
CA ILE A 182 -22.08 7.34 -19.08
C ILE A 182 -21.81 8.09 -20.39
N TYR A 183 -20.56 8.15 -20.88
CA TYR A 183 -20.24 8.82 -22.15
C TYR A 183 -20.95 8.20 -23.36
N THR A 184 -21.00 6.87 -23.43
CA THR A 184 -21.73 6.18 -24.52
C THR A 184 -23.24 6.46 -24.44
N THR A 185 -23.79 6.55 -23.23
CA THR A 185 -25.17 6.94 -22.98
C THR A 185 -25.44 8.40 -23.39
N THR A 186 -24.57 9.35 -23.02
CA THR A 186 -24.76 10.76 -23.35
C THR A 186 -24.54 11.05 -24.83
N GLU A 187 -23.66 10.29 -25.50
CA GLU A 187 -23.50 10.29 -26.96
C GLU A 187 -24.78 9.81 -27.63
N ALA A 188 -25.33 8.67 -27.20
CA ALA A 188 -26.61 8.17 -27.69
C ALA A 188 -27.73 9.21 -27.51
N MET A 189 -27.80 9.91 -26.37
CA MET A 189 -28.78 10.99 -26.15
C MET A 189 -28.63 12.17 -27.14
N LYS A 190 -27.38 12.57 -27.46
CA LYS A 190 -27.12 13.64 -28.44
C LYS A 190 -27.53 13.23 -29.84
N GLU A 191 -27.21 12.00 -30.24
CA GLU A 191 -27.60 11.44 -31.53
C GLU A 191 -29.12 11.33 -31.66
N MET A 192 -29.82 10.84 -30.62
CA MET A 192 -31.28 10.81 -30.57
C MET A 192 -31.88 12.20 -30.78
N ASN A 193 -31.39 13.21 -30.06
CA ASN A 193 -31.84 14.59 -30.23
C ASN A 193 -31.64 15.08 -31.67
N SER A 194 -30.50 14.78 -32.29
CA SER A 194 -30.24 15.17 -33.68
C SER A 194 -31.19 14.49 -34.67
N GLY A 195 -31.51 13.20 -34.45
CA GLY A 195 -32.44 12.46 -35.29
C GLY A 195 -33.89 12.92 -35.15
N LEU A 196 -34.30 13.32 -33.94
CA LEU A 196 -35.68 13.75 -33.64
C LEU A 196 -35.95 15.22 -34.00
N GLN A 197 -34.94 16.02 -34.33
CA GLN A 197 -35.09 17.46 -34.58
C GLN A 197 -36.14 17.80 -35.66
N GLY A 198 -36.30 16.95 -36.67
CA GLY A 198 -37.27 17.13 -37.76
C GLY A 198 -38.67 16.56 -37.51
N THR A 199 -38.93 16.03 -36.30
CA THR A 199 -40.21 15.41 -35.92
C THR A 199 -41.04 16.34 -35.02
N ASP A 200 -42.31 16.00 -34.82
CA ASP A 200 -43.23 16.79 -34.01
C ASP A 200 -42.80 16.89 -32.53
N ILE A 201 -41.96 15.98 -32.03
CA ILE A 201 -41.44 15.99 -30.66
C ILE A 201 -40.03 16.60 -30.52
N GLY A 202 -39.44 17.09 -31.63
CA GLY A 202 -38.03 17.52 -31.65
C GLY A 202 -37.70 18.59 -30.61
N GLN A 203 -38.62 19.55 -30.37
CA GLN A 203 -38.42 20.61 -29.38
C GLN A 203 -38.46 20.08 -27.94
N GLU A 204 -39.39 19.18 -27.63
CA GLU A 204 -39.52 18.56 -26.31
C GLU A 204 -38.32 17.66 -26.00
N ALA A 205 -37.93 16.83 -26.97
CA ALA A 205 -36.73 16.01 -26.90
C ALA A 205 -35.47 16.86 -26.67
N SER A 206 -35.34 17.99 -27.36
CA SER A 206 -34.20 18.90 -27.20
C SER A 206 -34.13 19.55 -25.83
N ASN A 207 -35.28 19.99 -25.31
CA ASN A 207 -35.38 20.60 -23.99
C ASN A 207 -35.01 19.63 -22.85
N PHE A 208 -35.11 18.32 -23.08
CA PHE A 208 -34.77 17.29 -22.08
C PHE A 208 -33.38 16.66 -22.32
N LEU A 209 -33.12 16.15 -23.52
CA LEU A 209 -31.91 15.35 -23.82
C LEU A 209 -30.63 16.18 -23.75
N ILE A 210 -30.65 17.44 -24.23
CA ILE A 210 -29.45 18.30 -24.23
C ILE A 210 -28.98 18.64 -22.80
N PRO A 211 -29.82 19.22 -21.91
CA PRO A 211 -29.36 19.53 -20.57
C PRO A 211 -28.99 18.28 -19.76
N THR A 212 -29.75 17.19 -19.91
CA THR A 212 -29.47 15.91 -19.23
C THR A 212 -28.13 15.32 -19.67
N SER A 213 -27.90 15.21 -20.99
CA SER A 213 -26.63 14.73 -21.55
C SER A 213 -25.44 15.57 -21.07
N ARG A 214 -25.57 16.90 -21.05
CA ARG A 214 -24.51 17.78 -20.52
C ARG A 214 -24.29 17.63 -19.01
N SER A 215 -25.33 17.32 -18.24
CA SER A 215 -25.19 17.12 -16.79
C SER A 215 -24.44 15.81 -16.51
N LEU A 216 -24.84 14.73 -17.19
CA LEU A 216 -24.21 13.42 -17.10
C LEU A 216 -22.75 13.45 -17.58
N ASP A 217 -22.46 14.15 -18.68
CA ASP A 217 -21.09 14.35 -19.18
C ASP A 217 -20.19 14.97 -18.10
N ARG A 218 -20.68 15.99 -17.37
CA ARG A 218 -19.90 16.63 -16.31
C ARG A 218 -19.65 15.69 -15.14
N GLN A 219 -20.63 14.87 -14.77
CA GLN A 219 -20.45 13.88 -13.71
C GLN A 219 -19.43 12.80 -14.11
N ALA A 220 -19.51 12.30 -15.35
CA ALA A 220 -18.52 11.36 -15.88
C ALA A 220 -17.12 11.99 -15.93
N ASP A 221 -17.00 13.25 -16.38
CA ASP A 221 -15.74 14.00 -16.37
C ASP A 221 -15.14 14.10 -14.96
N ASP A 222 -15.96 14.39 -13.94
CA ASP A 222 -15.53 14.50 -12.56
C ASP A 222 -15.07 13.15 -11.99
N ILE A 223 -15.82 12.06 -12.24
CA ILE A 223 -15.45 10.69 -11.84
C ILE A 223 -14.11 10.32 -12.46
N HIS A 224 -14.01 10.39 -13.79
CA HIS A 224 -12.80 10.03 -14.54
C HIS A 224 -11.59 10.89 -14.14
N ARG A 225 -11.80 12.20 -13.90
CA ARG A 225 -10.73 13.11 -13.49
C ARG A 225 -10.24 12.81 -12.08
N GLU A 226 -11.14 12.62 -11.12
CA GLU A 226 -10.76 12.36 -9.73
C GLU A 226 -10.16 10.96 -9.58
N ALA A 227 -10.66 9.95 -10.30
CA ALA A 227 -10.06 8.63 -10.38
C ALA A 227 -8.62 8.70 -10.89
N ARG A 228 -8.38 9.32 -12.06
CA ARG A 228 -7.01 9.45 -12.61
C ARG A 228 -6.08 10.32 -11.76
N LYS A 229 -6.61 11.33 -11.07
CA LYS A 229 -5.83 12.13 -10.12
C LYS A 229 -5.43 11.30 -8.90
N THR A 230 -6.37 10.55 -8.34
CA THR A 230 -6.17 9.65 -7.20
C THR A 230 -5.18 8.54 -7.54
N ARG A 231 -5.32 7.88 -8.70
CA ARG A 231 -4.36 6.89 -9.23
C ARG A 231 -2.94 7.43 -9.22
N ARG A 232 -2.72 8.60 -9.83
CA ARG A 232 -1.38 9.23 -9.91
C ARG A 232 -0.80 9.52 -8.53
N LEU A 233 -1.61 9.95 -7.58
CA LEU A 233 -1.16 10.21 -6.20
C LEU A 233 -0.77 8.91 -5.49
N ILE A 234 -1.60 7.87 -5.57
CA ILE A 234 -1.36 6.57 -4.94
C ILE A 234 -0.14 5.89 -5.55
N GLU A 235 -0.04 5.81 -6.88
CA GLU A 235 1.11 5.20 -7.57
C GLU A 235 2.42 5.91 -7.21
N LYS A 236 2.39 7.25 -7.13
CA LYS A 236 3.57 8.04 -6.74
C LYS A 236 3.97 7.71 -5.29
N LEU A 237 3.01 7.64 -4.37
CA LEU A 237 3.28 7.29 -2.97
C LEU A 237 3.84 5.87 -2.84
N LEU A 238 3.20 4.87 -3.46
CA LEU A 238 3.66 3.48 -3.47
C LEU A 238 5.05 3.34 -4.09
N LYS A 239 5.32 4.07 -5.18
CA LYS A 239 6.65 4.10 -5.81
C LYS A 239 7.70 4.68 -4.87
N ILE A 240 7.39 5.78 -4.15
CA ILE A 240 8.31 6.36 -3.17
C ILE A 240 8.62 5.36 -2.06
N VAL A 241 7.59 4.77 -1.43
CA VAL A 241 7.76 3.79 -0.34
C VAL A 241 8.58 2.59 -0.80
N TYR A 242 8.28 2.06 -1.99
CA TYR A 242 9.03 0.94 -2.57
C TYR A 242 10.50 1.27 -2.80
N ILE A 243 10.80 2.42 -3.43
CA ILE A 243 12.17 2.83 -3.74
C ILE A 243 12.95 3.08 -2.44
N VAL A 244 12.39 3.87 -1.52
CA VAL A 244 13.04 4.20 -0.24
C VAL A 244 13.35 2.94 0.54
N THR A 245 12.40 2.02 0.68
CA THR A 245 12.60 0.74 1.37
C THR A 245 13.69 -0.09 0.68
N THR A 246 13.63 -0.23 -0.64
CA THR A 246 14.63 -1.01 -1.40
C THR A 246 16.04 -0.44 -1.23
N VAL A 247 16.19 0.87 -1.32
CA VAL A 247 17.49 1.56 -1.16
C VAL A 247 18.02 1.41 0.27
N VAL A 248 17.19 1.67 1.28
CA VAL A 248 17.60 1.57 2.70
C VAL A 248 18.06 0.15 3.02
N ILE A 249 17.30 -0.86 2.59
CA ILE A 249 17.59 -2.26 2.89
C ILE A 249 18.82 -2.75 2.11
N SER A 250 18.98 -2.34 0.85
CA SER A 250 20.16 -2.70 0.05
C SER A 250 21.44 -2.06 0.61
N LEU A 251 21.39 -0.79 1.01
CA LEU A 251 22.54 -0.11 1.62
C LEU A 251 22.85 -0.67 3.01
N ASN A 252 21.82 -1.05 3.79
CA ASN A 252 22.00 -1.73 5.06
C ASN A 252 22.74 -3.05 4.89
N LEU A 253 22.37 -3.87 3.91
CA LEU A 253 23.03 -5.13 3.60
C LEU A 253 24.53 -4.94 3.31
N VAL A 254 24.86 -3.98 2.43
CA VAL A 254 26.25 -3.64 2.11
C VAL A 254 27.01 -3.19 3.37
N ALA A 255 26.39 -2.34 4.18
CA ALA A 255 26.98 -1.86 5.43
C ALA A 255 27.25 -2.98 6.43
N VAL A 256 26.36 -3.97 6.55
CA VAL A 256 26.51 -5.14 7.44
C VAL A 256 27.65 -6.06 7.00
N ILE A 257 27.74 -6.33 5.70
CA ILE A 257 28.82 -7.15 5.13
C ILE A 257 30.15 -6.44 5.35
N ALA A 258 30.23 -5.14 5.05
CA ALA A 258 31.41 -4.33 5.29
C ALA A 258 31.78 -4.30 6.78
N LEU A 259 30.81 -4.05 7.67
CA LEU A 259 31.02 -4.00 9.12
C LEU A 259 31.67 -5.30 9.61
N SER A 260 31.20 -6.43 9.11
CA SER A 260 31.68 -7.74 9.54
C SER A 260 33.06 -8.06 8.98
N ALA A 261 33.32 -7.73 7.71
CA ALA A 261 34.64 -7.91 7.10
C ALA A 261 35.70 -7.00 7.77
N PHE A 262 35.44 -5.70 7.89
CA PHE A 262 36.37 -4.74 8.50
C PHE A 262 36.53 -4.96 10.01
N GLY A 263 35.50 -5.46 10.67
CA GLY A 263 35.57 -5.86 12.06
C GLY A 263 36.54 -7.03 12.28
N ILE A 264 36.53 -8.03 11.39
CA ILE A 264 37.49 -9.15 11.43
C ILE A 264 38.91 -8.68 11.06
N LEU A 265 39.04 -7.78 10.09
CA LEU A 265 40.32 -7.23 9.61
C LEU A 265 40.91 -6.13 10.52
N LYS A 266 40.20 -5.70 11.57
CA LYS A 266 40.62 -4.72 12.59
C LYS A 266 40.96 -3.31 12.10
N PHE A 267 40.32 -2.84 11.03
CA PHE A 267 40.49 -1.45 10.56
C PHE A 267 39.71 -0.45 11.43
N ARG A 268 40.33 0.05 12.50
CA ARG A 268 39.68 0.83 13.57
C ARG A 268 38.86 2.04 13.12
N ARG A 269 39.42 2.90 12.26
CA ARG A 269 38.74 4.14 11.83
C ARG A 269 37.51 3.84 10.98
N THR A 270 37.65 2.93 10.03
CA THR A 270 36.56 2.47 9.16
C THR A 270 35.48 1.73 9.95
N LEU A 271 35.87 0.90 10.93
CA LEU A 271 34.95 0.19 11.81
C LEU A 271 34.05 1.15 12.60
N LYS A 272 34.62 2.20 13.22
CA LYS A 272 33.83 3.21 13.95
C LYS A 272 32.82 3.93 13.04
N LEU A 273 33.21 4.27 11.81
CA LEU A 273 32.29 4.88 10.83
C LEU A 273 31.16 3.91 10.40
N LEU A 274 31.48 2.64 10.16
CA LEU A 274 30.50 1.61 9.79
C LEU A 274 29.52 1.31 10.91
N ILE A 275 29.97 1.32 12.18
CA ILE A 275 29.09 1.18 13.35
C ILE A 275 28.08 2.34 13.37
N ALA A 276 28.53 3.59 13.19
CA ALA A 276 27.66 4.75 13.15
C ALA A 276 26.66 4.68 11.98
N LEU A 277 27.11 4.24 10.80
CA LEU A 277 26.25 4.05 9.63
C LEU A 277 25.19 2.96 9.86
N CYS A 278 25.59 1.80 10.39
CA CYS A 278 24.67 0.71 10.74
C CYS A 278 23.67 1.13 11.81
N TRP A 279 24.08 1.99 12.75
CA TRP A 279 23.18 2.57 13.75
C TRP A 279 22.04 3.35 13.10
N ILE A 280 22.36 4.24 12.14
CA ILE A 280 21.37 5.04 11.41
C ILE A 280 20.44 4.12 10.60
N PHE A 281 20.98 3.15 9.86
CA PHE A 281 20.15 2.22 9.11
C PHE A 281 19.24 1.38 10.00
N THR A 282 19.67 1.00 11.20
CA THR A 282 18.84 0.28 12.17
C THR A 282 17.64 1.12 12.58
N ALA A 283 17.83 2.42 12.83
CA ALA A 283 16.72 3.34 13.10
C ALA A 283 15.77 3.47 11.90
N LEU A 284 16.31 3.57 10.69
CA LEU A 284 15.49 3.60 9.47
C LEU A 284 14.67 2.30 9.29
N CYS A 285 15.22 1.14 9.63
CA CYS A 285 14.49 -0.13 9.59
C CYS A 285 13.32 -0.15 10.58
N TRP A 286 13.51 0.36 11.81
CA TRP A 286 12.43 0.51 12.79
C TRP A 286 11.35 1.50 12.32
N PHE A 287 11.76 2.60 11.70
CA PHE A 287 10.84 3.57 11.13
C PHE A 287 10.02 2.97 9.98
N LEU A 288 10.68 2.27 9.05
CA LEU A 288 10.01 1.55 7.96
C LEU A 288 9.06 0.47 8.49
N PHE A 289 9.43 -0.25 9.56
CA PHE A 289 8.54 -1.19 10.23
C PHE A 289 7.23 -0.50 10.65
N GLY A 290 7.32 0.68 11.27
CA GLY A 290 6.13 1.46 11.63
C GLY A 290 5.26 1.81 10.41
N ILE A 291 5.87 2.20 9.28
CA ILE A 291 5.14 2.48 8.04
C ILE A 291 4.42 1.23 7.51
N TYR A 292 5.11 0.08 7.38
CA TYR A 292 4.47 -1.13 6.86
C TYR A 292 3.43 -1.71 7.82
N TYR A 293 3.60 -1.54 9.13
CA TYR A 293 2.59 -1.91 10.13
C TYR A 293 1.33 -1.05 10.00
N PHE A 294 1.48 0.25 9.78
CA PHE A 294 0.37 1.14 9.44
C PHE A 294 -0.34 0.69 8.16
N LEU A 295 0.41 0.40 7.08
CA LEU A 295 -0.15 -0.03 5.80
C LEU A 295 -0.89 -1.37 5.91
N ASP A 296 -0.41 -2.29 6.76
CA ASP A 296 -1.06 -3.56 7.03
C ASP A 296 -2.43 -3.38 7.73
N ASN A 297 -2.49 -2.50 8.74
CA ASN A 297 -3.76 -2.17 9.41
C ASN A 297 -4.72 -1.45 8.46
N PHE A 298 -4.23 -0.48 7.69
CA PHE A 298 -5.03 0.24 6.71
C PHE A 298 -5.62 -0.71 5.66
N ALA A 299 -4.80 -1.63 5.11
CA ALA A 299 -5.28 -2.64 4.17
C ALA A 299 -6.31 -3.59 4.81
N GLY A 300 -6.12 -3.93 6.09
CA GLY A 300 -7.10 -4.68 6.87
C GLY A 300 -8.44 -3.95 6.95
N ASP A 301 -8.44 -2.67 7.32
CA ASP A 301 -9.65 -1.86 7.41
C ASP A 301 -10.34 -1.72 6.07
N THR A 302 -9.58 -1.44 4.99
CA THR A 302 -10.15 -1.36 3.65
C THR A 302 -10.85 -2.67 3.28
N CYS A 303 -10.23 -3.83 3.54
CA CYS A 303 -10.84 -5.12 3.24
C CYS A 303 -12.08 -5.40 4.08
N THR A 304 -12.08 -5.07 5.37
CA THR A 304 -13.26 -5.22 6.24
C THR A 304 -14.38 -4.26 5.83
N ALA A 305 -14.05 -3.05 5.43
CA ALA A 305 -15.01 -2.08 4.95
C ALA A 305 -15.65 -2.52 3.62
N LEU A 306 -14.86 -3.11 2.71
CA LEU A 306 -15.37 -3.72 1.47
C LEU A 306 -16.31 -4.91 1.76
N GLU A 307 -15.92 -5.81 2.68
CA GLU A 307 -16.74 -6.96 3.08
C GLU A 307 -18.06 -6.52 3.76
N SER A 308 -17.99 -5.48 4.60
CA SER A 308 -19.17 -4.89 5.22
C SER A 308 -20.10 -4.25 4.19
N PHE A 309 -19.55 -3.59 3.16
CA PHE A 309 -20.34 -3.00 2.08
C PHE A 309 -21.04 -4.07 1.25
N GLN A 310 -20.38 -5.18 0.94
CA GLN A 310 -21.03 -6.30 0.25
C GLN A 310 -22.19 -6.91 1.06
N SER A 311 -22.05 -6.97 2.39
CA SER A 311 -23.05 -7.59 3.26
C SER A 311 -24.26 -6.67 3.48
N ASP A 312 -24.03 -5.38 3.74
CA ASP A 312 -25.07 -4.37 3.89
C ASP A 312 -24.59 -3.04 3.28
N PRO A 313 -24.93 -2.76 2.01
CA PRO A 313 -24.50 -1.54 1.32
C PRO A 313 -25.16 -0.27 1.88
N TYR A 314 -26.19 -0.38 2.72
CA TYR A 314 -26.93 0.77 3.25
C TYR A 314 -26.41 1.22 4.63
N ASN A 315 -25.90 0.29 5.44
CA ASN A 315 -25.35 0.59 6.77
C ASN A 315 -23.84 0.37 6.84
N SER A 316 -23.11 0.69 5.77
CA SER A 316 -21.65 0.54 5.73
C SER A 316 -20.91 1.88 5.78
N SER A 317 -19.61 1.81 6.06
CA SER A 317 -18.70 2.95 5.98
C SER A 317 -18.50 3.48 4.56
N LEU A 318 -18.69 2.64 3.53
CA LEU A 318 -18.50 3.04 2.13
C LEU A 318 -19.74 3.68 1.50
N SER A 319 -20.91 3.58 2.14
CA SER A 319 -22.17 4.11 1.61
C SER A 319 -22.14 5.61 1.35
N SER A 320 -21.37 6.38 2.14
CA SER A 320 -21.20 7.83 1.91
C SER A 320 -20.21 8.17 0.79
N ILE A 321 -19.44 7.19 0.32
CA ILE A 321 -18.43 7.34 -0.73
C ILE A 321 -18.99 6.85 -2.08
N LEU A 322 -19.80 5.80 -2.06
CA LEU A 322 -20.43 5.18 -3.22
C LEU A 322 -21.95 5.36 -3.11
N PRO A 323 -22.54 6.34 -3.81
CA PRO A 323 -23.97 6.65 -3.72
C PRO A 323 -24.82 5.64 -4.52
N CYS A 324 -24.67 4.34 -4.25
CA CYS A 324 -25.47 3.30 -4.92
C CYS A 324 -26.98 3.47 -4.63
N ASP A 325 -27.37 4.14 -3.55
CA ASP A 325 -28.76 4.48 -3.23
C ASP A 325 -29.37 5.46 -4.24
N GLU A 326 -28.61 6.49 -4.62
CA GLU A 326 -29.01 7.43 -5.68
C GLU A 326 -29.10 6.72 -7.04
N LEU A 327 -28.17 5.79 -7.32
CA LEU A 327 -28.18 4.99 -8.55
C LEU A 327 -29.37 4.02 -8.59
N VAL A 328 -29.70 3.35 -7.49
CA VAL A 328 -30.89 2.48 -7.40
C VAL A 328 -32.18 3.29 -7.54
N SER A 329 -32.22 4.55 -7.07
CA SER A 329 -33.38 5.40 -7.34
C SER A 329 -33.59 5.68 -8.84
N ALA A 330 -32.52 5.62 -9.66
CA ALA A 330 -32.60 5.77 -11.10
C ALA A 330 -33.12 4.50 -11.81
N GLU A 331 -33.19 3.36 -11.14
CA GLU A 331 -33.82 2.13 -11.66
C GLU A 331 -35.27 2.37 -12.09
N ARG A 332 -36.01 3.21 -11.37
CA ARG A 332 -37.39 3.58 -11.74
C ARG A 332 -37.45 4.27 -13.10
N VAL A 333 -36.48 5.12 -13.41
CA VAL A 333 -36.42 5.81 -14.71
C VAL A 333 -36.11 4.81 -15.81
N LEU A 334 -35.23 3.83 -15.55
CA LEU A 334 -34.91 2.78 -16.49
C LEU A 334 -36.11 1.84 -16.72
N HIS A 335 -36.90 1.56 -15.67
CA HIS A 335 -38.14 0.81 -15.73
C HIS A 335 -39.23 1.53 -16.56
N ASP A 336 -39.40 2.84 -16.39
CA ASP A 336 -40.32 3.63 -17.22
C ASP A 336 -39.93 3.56 -18.72
N VAL A 337 -38.63 3.52 -19.00
CA VAL A 337 -38.11 3.35 -20.37
C VAL A 337 -38.43 1.96 -20.91
N SER A 338 -38.21 0.89 -20.14
CA SER A 338 -38.50 -0.48 -20.57
C SER A 338 -40.01 -0.71 -20.78
N GLU A 339 -40.86 -0.22 -19.88
CA GLU A 339 -42.31 -0.22 -20.05
C GLU A 339 -42.71 0.55 -21.32
N GLY A 340 -42.15 1.74 -21.52
CA GLY A 340 -42.43 2.59 -22.67
C GLY A 340 -42.13 1.90 -24.00
N VAL A 341 -40.94 1.31 -24.13
CA VAL A 341 -40.55 0.57 -25.34
C VAL A 341 -41.44 -0.67 -25.52
N TYR A 342 -41.68 -1.43 -24.45
CA TYR A 342 -42.54 -2.61 -24.49
C TYR A 342 -43.93 -2.27 -25.04
N ARG A 343 -44.55 -1.21 -24.51
CA ARG A 343 -45.89 -0.77 -24.91
C ARG A 343 -45.94 -0.34 -26.37
N ILE A 344 -44.98 0.48 -26.81
CA ILE A 344 -44.91 0.97 -28.19
C ILE A 344 -44.76 -0.19 -29.18
N VAL A 345 -43.84 -1.12 -28.92
CA VAL A 345 -43.62 -2.28 -29.81
C VAL A 345 -44.87 -3.15 -29.90
N ASN A 346 -45.54 -3.39 -28.77
CA ASN A 346 -46.76 -4.20 -28.74
C ASN A 346 -47.94 -3.51 -29.43
N GLU A 347 -48.11 -2.20 -29.27
CA GLU A 347 -49.16 -1.45 -29.98
C GLU A 347 -48.96 -1.53 -31.50
N VAL A 348 -47.73 -1.34 -31.97
CA VAL A 348 -47.42 -1.44 -33.41
C VAL A 348 -47.68 -2.85 -33.92
N ASN A 349 -47.24 -3.89 -33.18
CA ASN A 349 -47.52 -5.29 -33.53
C ASN A 349 -49.02 -5.59 -33.59
N GLN A 350 -49.80 -5.06 -32.65
CA GLN A 350 -51.26 -5.24 -32.63
C GLN A 350 -51.90 -4.62 -33.88
N ARG A 351 -51.52 -3.40 -34.26
CA ARG A 351 -52.04 -2.75 -35.47
C ARG A 351 -51.63 -3.47 -36.74
N LEU A 352 -50.38 -3.94 -36.83
CA LEU A 352 -49.90 -4.76 -37.96
C LEU A 352 -50.70 -6.06 -38.08
N ALA A 353 -51.05 -6.69 -36.96
CA ALA A 353 -51.88 -7.88 -36.94
C ALA A 353 -53.31 -7.60 -37.43
N THR A 354 -53.95 -6.53 -36.93
CA THR A 354 -55.36 -6.22 -37.21
C THR A 354 -55.61 -5.58 -38.56
N GLU A 355 -54.75 -4.66 -39.00
CA GLU A 355 -54.96 -3.85 -40.21
C GLU A 355 -54.30 -4.47 -41.44
N TYR A 356 -53.22 -5.23 -41.25
CA TYR A 356 -52.42 -5.78 -42.34
C TYR A 356 -52.36 -7.30 -42.34
N GLY A 357 -52.98 -8.01 -41.38
CA GLY A 357 -53.02 -9.47 -41.37
C GLY A 357 -51.70 -10.12 -40.94
N ASN A 358 -50.97 -9.47 -40.03
CA ASN A 358 -49.76 -9.99 -39.40
C ASN A 358 -48.59 -10.22 -40.37
N VAL A 359 -48.47 -9.36 -41.38
CA VAL A 359 -47.40 -9.41 -42.42
C VAL A 359 -45.99 -9.28 -41.83
N ALA A 360 -45.88 -8.68 -40.65
CA ALA A 360 -44.63 -8.39 -39.98
C ALA A 360 -44.82 -8.43 -38.46
N GLN A 361 -43.83 -8.98 -37.76
CA GLN A 361 -43.76 -8.98 -36.30
C GLN A 361 -42.44 -8.35 -35.85
N ILE A 362 -42.54 -7.23 -35.15
CA ILE A 362 -41.41 -6.51 -34.56
C ILE A 362 -41.03 -7.22 -33.26
N CYS A 363 -39.73 -7.46 -33.05
CA CYS A 363 -39.29 -8.00 -31.79
C CYS A 363 -39.43 -6.98 -30.67
N ASN A 364 -40.07 -7.42 -29.58
CA ASN A 364 -40.01 -6.74 -28.30
C ASN A 364 -38.90 -7.38 -27.46
N PRO A 365 -37.80 -6.67 -27.16
CA PRO A 365 -36.69 -7.22 -26.38
C PRO A 365 -36.96 -7.21 -24.87
N PHE A 366 -38.14 -6.76 -24.42
CA PHE A 366 -38.50 -6.72 -23.01
C PHE A 366 -39.57 -7.76 -22.67
N SER A 367 -39.50 -8.31 -21.46
CA SER A 367 -40.51 -9.23 -20.92
C SER A 367 -41.84 -8.51 -20.60
N GLY A 368 -42.91 -9.29 -20.40
CA GLY A 368 -44.22 -8.75 -20.07
C GLY A 368 -44.32 -8.12 -18.67
N PRO A 369 -45.43 -7.40 -18.38
CA PRO A 369 -45.68 -6.86 -17.05
C PRO A 369 -45.70 -7.98 -15.99
N PRO A 370 -45.27 -7.68 -14.74
CA PRO A 370 -44.91 -6.35 -14.23
C PRO A 370 -43.42 -6.00 -14.33
N GLN A 371 -42.58 -6.92 -14.80
CA GLN A 371 -41.12 -6.85 -14.59
C GLN A 371 -40.39 -6.08 -15.70
N TYR A 372 -40.82 -6.22 -16.97
CA TYR A 372 -40.21 -5.53 -18.12
C TYR A 372 -38.68 -5.71 -18.23
N ASN A 373 -38.16 -6.84 -17.77
CA ASN A 373 -36.74 -7.18 -17.85
C ASN A 373 -36.26 -7.21 -19.31
N TYR A 374 -35.02 -6.77 -19.54
CA TYR A 374 -34.39 -6.83 -20.87
C TYR A 374 -33.97 -8.27 -21.21
N GLU A 375 -34.66 -8.88 -22.16
CA GLU A 375 -34.50 -10.27 -22.59
C GLU A 375 -34.37 -10.34 -24.13
N PRO A 376 -33.27 -9.81 -24.72
CA PRO A 376 -33.10 -9.78 -26.17
C PRO A 376 -33.03 -11.19 -26.80
N GLY A 377 -32.74 -12.21 -25.98
CA GLY A 377 -32.75 -13.62 -26.39
C GLY A 377 -34.13 -14.17 -26.75
N ASN A 378 -35.21 -13.52 -26.33
CA ASN A 378 -36.58 -13.91 -26.69
C ASN A 378 -36.96 -13.53 -28.13
N CYS A 379 -36.14 -12.72 -28.79
CA CYS A 379 -36.31 -12.39 -30.21
C CYS A 379 -35.97 -13.59 -31.10
N SER A 380 -36.99 -14.23 -31.69
CA SER A 380 -36.78 -15.22 -32.76
C SER A 380 -36.06 -14.60 -33.96
N SER A 381 -35.26 -15.38 -34.68
CA SER A 381 -34.62 -14.97 -35.94
C SER A 381 -35.62 -14.59 -37.05
N THR A 382 -36.89 -14.96 -36.89
CA THR A 382 -38.00 -14.62 -37.79
C THR A 382 -38.67 -13.28 -37.47
N THR A 383 -38.31 -12.63 -36.37
CA THR A 383 -38.85 -11.33 -35.96
C THR A 383 -37.94 -10.18 -36.39
N ILE A 384 -38.53 -9.03 -36.70
CA ILE A 384 -37.81 -7.85 -37.20
C ILE A 384 -37.30 -7.03 -36.02
N ARG A 385 -36.00 -6.74 -35.97
CA ARG A 385 -35.44 -5.84 -34.94
C ARG A 385 -35.82 -4.39 -35.22
N VAL A 386 -35.95 -3.58 -34.17
CA VAL A 386 -36.38 -2.18 -34.30
C VAL A 386 -35.48 -1.39 -35.26
N GLY A 387 -34.16 -1.55 -35.17
CA GLY A 387 -33.20 -0.90 -36.07
C GLY A 387 -33.27 -1.33 -37.55
N ASP A 388 -33.92 -2.45 -37.87
CA ASP A 388 -34.05 -2.94 -39.25
C ASP A 388 -35.32 -2.40 -39.95
N LEU A 389 -36.30 -1.85 -39.22
CA LEU A 389 -37.54 -1.31 -39.77
C LEU A 389 -37.33 -0.27 -40.89
N PRO A 390 -36.42 0.71 -40.75
CA PRO A 390 -36.20 1.71 -41.80
C PRO A 390 -35.78 1.08 -43.13
N ARG A 391 -35.05 -0.03 -43.12
CA ARG A 391 -34.61 -0.70 -44.35
C ARG A 391 -35.79 -1.29 -45.11
N ILE A 392 -36.74 -1.86 -44.38
CA ILE A 392 -37.96 -2.45 -44.93
C ILE A 392 -38.87 -1.35 -45.46
N PHE A 393 -39.13 -0.32 -44.66
CA PHE A 393 -40.02 0.77 -45.07
C PHE A 393 -39.46 1.59 -46.23
N LYS A 394 -38.13 1.71 -46.37
CA LYS A 394 -37.51 2.39 -47.50
C LYS A 394 -37.89 1.78 -48.86
N MET A 395 -38.12 0.46 -48.91
CA MET A 395 -38.56 -0.22 -50.13
C MET A 395 -40.04 0.07 -50.47
N LEU A 396 -40.80 0.61 -49.52
CA LEU A 396 -42.23 0.92 -49.61
C LEU A 396 -42.48 2.43 -49.68
N THR A 397 -41.43 3.26 -49.68
CA THR A 397 -41.52 4.73 -49.72
C THR A 397 -41.70 5.22 -51.15
N CYS A 398 -42.60 6.17 -51.36
CA CYS A 398 -42.77 6.83 -52.67
C CYS A 398 -41.51 7.61 -53.08
N THR A 399 -41.18 7.56 -54.37
CA THR A 399 -40.15 8.43 -54.95
C THR A 399 -40.66 9.86 -55.15
N ASP A 400 -41.97 10.03 -55.38
CA ASP A 400 -42.63 11.34 -55.55
C ASP A 400 -43.38 11.79 -54.29
N PRO A 401 -43.32 13.08 -53.90
CA PRO A 401 -43.96 13.61 -52.69
C PRO A 401 -45.50 13.52 -52.70
N ASN A 402 -46.11 13.34 -53.87
CA ASN A 402 -47.55 13.30 -54.05
C ASN A 402 -48.13 11.87 -54.12
N CYS A 403 -47.30 10.82 -54.03
CA CYS A 403 -47.70 9.40 -54.00
C CYS A 403 -48.91 9.03 -54.91
N LYS A 404 -48.90 9.46 -56.18
CA LYS A 404 -50.03 9.22 -57.10
C LYS A 404 -49.99 7.79 -57.63
N GLY A 405 -50.92 6.93 -57.19
CA GLY A 405 -51.15 5.61 -57.80
C GLY A 405 -51.40 4.44 -56.84
N GLY A 406 -51.33 4.64 -55.53
CA GLY A 406 -51.57 3.59 -54.54
C GLY A 406 -50.67 3.74 -53.32
N VAL A 407 -51.08 3.15 -52.19
CA VAL A 407 -50.51 3.35 -50.85
C VAL A 407 -49.02 2.96 -50.83
N MET A 408 -48.17 3.97 -50.81
CA MET A 408 -46.74 3.88 -50.51
C MET A 408 -46.43 5.02 -49.55
N ILE A 409 -45.58 4.75 -48.56
CA ILE A 409 -45.34 5.62 -47.41
C ILE A 409 -44.78 6.96 -47.92
N SER A 410 -45.31 8.09 -47.43
CA SER A 410 -44.79 9.39 -47.85
C SER A 410 -43.34 9.57 -47.35
N PRO A 411 -42.49 10.33 -48.07
CA PRO A 411 -41.13 10.60 -47.59
C PRO A 411 -41.08 11.23 -46.18
N ARG A 412 -42.10 12.01 -45.80
CA ARG A 412 -42.21 12.62 -44.46
C ARG A 412 -42.49 11.56 -43.40
N ASP A 413 -43.42 10.65 -43.64
CA ASP A 413 -43.76 9.58 -42.71
C ASP A 413 -42.59 8.60 -42.57
N PHE A 414 -41.92 8.29 -43.68
CA PHE A 414 -40.70 7.49 -43.67
C PHE A 414 -39.61 8.11 -42.80
N ASN A 415 -39.30 9.40 -42.98
CA ASN A 415 -38.29 10.09 -42.17
C ASN A 415 -38.67 10.11 -40.68
N THR A 416 -39.96 10.23 -40.38
CA THR A 416 -40.47 10.19 -38.99
C THR A 416 -40.27 8.81 -38.38
N VAL A 417 -40.68 7.74 -39.08
CA VAL A 417 -40.46 6.35 -38.64
C VAL A 417 -38.98 6.06 -38.48
N GLN A 418 -38.14 6.51 -39.41
CA GLN A 418 -36.70 6.37 -39.32
C GLN A 418 -36.13 7.05 -38.08
N ALA A 419 -36.56 8.28 -37.75
CA ALA A 419 -36.11 8.99 -36.57
C ALA A 419 -36.47 8.25 -35.26
N TYR A 420 -37.73 7.81 -35.12
CA TYR A 420 -38.18 7.07 -33.94
C TYR A 420 -37.50 5.72 -33.76
N THR A 421 -37.44 4.91 -34.83
CA THR A 421 -36.79 3.59 -34.78
C THR A 421 -35.29 3.69 -34.51
N THR A 422 -34.61 4.71 -35.07
CA THR A 422 -33.20 4.99 -34.74
C THR A 422 -33.04 5.37 -33.27
N ALA A 423 -33.94 6.22 -32.73
CA ALA A 423 -33.87 6.62 -31.33
C ALA A 423 -34.09 5.43 -30.37
N ILE A 424 -35.10 4.59 -30.64
CA ILE A 424 -35.33 3.36 -29.86
C ILE A 424 -34.12 2.43 -29.94
N GLN A 425 -33.53 2.26 -31.13
CA GLN A 425 -32.33 1.43 -31.26
C GLN A 425 -31.18 1.96 -30.40
N LYS A 426 -30.98 3.28 -30.35
CA LYS A 426 -29.95 3.90 -29.50
C LYS A 426 -30.19 3.67 -28.02
N ILE A 427 -31.44 3.70 -27.56
CA ILE A 427 -31.80 3.31 -26.20
C ILE A 427 -31.45 1.85 -25.95
N LEU A 428 -31.83 0.94 -26.86
CA LEU A 428 -31.55 -0.49 -26.72
C LEU A 428 -30.05 -0.82 -26.70
N ASP A 429 -29.23 -0.05 -27.42
CA ASP A 429 -27.79 -0.25 -27.47
C ASP A 429 -27.10 0.11 -26.14
N VAL A 430 -27.61 1.13 -25.42
CA VAL A 430 -27.04 1.59 -24.15
C VAL A 430 -27.72 1.02 -22.91
N TYR A 431 -28.91 0.44 -23.06
CA TYR A 431 -29.73 -0.09 -21.96
C TYR A 431 -28.96 -1.05 -21.04
N PRO A 432 -28.22 -2.07 -21.54
CA PRO A 432 -27.53 -3.02 -20.65
C PRO A 432 -26.44 -2.36 -19.79
N GLY A 433 -25.76 -1.35 -20.33
CA GLY A 433 -24.76 -0.59 -19.59
C GLY A 433 -25.41 0.25 -18.49
N MET A 434 -26.51 0.93 -18.81
CA MET A 434 -27.27 1.71 -17.82
C MET A 434 -27.85 0.82 -16.71
N GLU A 435 -28.38 -0.35 -17.04
CA GLU A 435 -28.94 -1.32 -16.09
C GLU A 435 -27.89 -1.75 -15.05
N ASN A 436 -26.73 -2.21 -15.53
CA ASN A 436 -25.60 -2.63 -14.69
C ASN A 436 -25.07 -1.49 -13.80
N LEU A 437 -25.09 -0.24 -14.28
CA LEU A 437 -24.76 0.92 -13.45
C LEU A 437 -25.81 1.17 -12.37
N THR A 438 -27.11 1.21 -12.72
CA THR A 438 -28.19 1.50 -11.78
C THR A 438 -28.30 0.48 -10.65
N GLN A 439 -27.99 -0.78 -10.93
CA GLN A 439 -27.98 -1.86 -9.94
C GLN A 439 -26.69 -1.90 -9.09
N CYS A 440 -25.71 -1.05 -9.38
CA CYS A 440 -24.37 -1.05 -8.77
C CYS A 440 -23.58 -2.36 -8.96
N ASP A 441 -24.01 -3.23 -9.88
CA ASP A 441 -23.42 -4.55 -10.14
C ASP A 441 -21.93 -4.44 -10.51
N THR A 442 -21.56 -3.40 -11.27
CA THR A 442 -20.15 -3.15 -11.63
C THR A 442 -19.27 -2.97 -10.39
N VAL A 443 -19.77 -2.24 -9.38
CA VAL A 443 -19.06 -2.00 -8.11
C VAL A 443 -19.03 -3.26 -7.26
N PHE A 444 -20.15 -3.98 -7.15
CA PHE A 444 -20.22 -5.24 -6.41
C PHE A 444 -19.25 -6.28 -6.96
N ASN A 445 -19.23 -6.46 -8.29
CA ASN A 445 -18.33 -7.39 -8.96
C ASN A 445 -16.86 -7.04 -8.74
N ALA A 446 -16.51 -5.75 -8.78
CA ALA A 446 -15.15 -5.29 -8.52
C ALA A 446 -14.72 -5.55 -7.06
N PHE A 447 -15.61 -5.31 -6.10
CA PHE A 447 -15.33 -5.52 -4.69
C PHE A 447 -15.22 -7.01 -4.35
N ASP A 448 -16.07 -7.84 -4.96
CA ASP A 448 -16.01 -9.28 -4.85
C ASP A 448 -14.64 -9.82 -5.29
N ASP A 449 -14.17 -9.38 -6.47
CA ASP A 449 -12.86 -9.75 -6.98
C ASP A 449 -11.73 -9.35 -6.02
N ILE A 450 -11.80 -8.15 -5.44
CA ILE A 450 -10.80 -7.66 -4.47
C ILE A 450 -10.82 -8.49 -3.18
N ILE A 451 -12.01 -8.73 -2.60
CA ILE A 451 -12.18 -9.44 -1.33
C ILE A 451 -11.68 -10.88 -1.48
N ASP A 452 -12.14 -11.58 -2.52
CA ASP A 452 -11.85 -13.00 -2.69
C ASP A 452 -10.40 -13.26 -3.11
N LYS A 453 -9.88 -12.48 -4.07
CA LYS A 453 -8.58 -12.79 -4.70
C LYS A 453 -7.43 -11.96 -4.17
N HIS A 454 -7.67 -10.77 -3.61
CA HIS A 454 -6.61 -9.79 -3.34
C HIS A 454 -6.43 -9.43 -1.87
N CYS A 455 -7.47 -9.43 -1.04
CA CYS A 455 -7.37 -9.06 0.37
C CYS A 455 -6.43 -9.96 1.19
N LYS A 456 -6.62 -11.28 1.15
CA LYS A 456 -5.74 -12.23 1.88
C LYS A 456 -4.28 -12.15 1.42
N PRO A 457 -3.96 -12.17 0.11
CA PRO A 457 -2.58 -12.02 -0.36
C PRO A 457 -1.94 -10.67 -0.01
N LEU A 458 -2.72 -9.57 -0.06
CA LEU A 458 -2.23 -8.24 0.28
C LEU A 458 -1.80 -8.18 1.74
N LYS A 459 -2.66 -8.64 2.66
CA LYS A 459 -2.37 -8.72 4.10
C LYS A 459 -1.16 -9.62 4.37
N LYS A 460 -1.09 -10.81 3.75
CA LYS A 460 0.07 -11.72 3.89
C LYS A 460 1.37 -11.06 3.43
N SER A 461 1.32 -10.31 2.34
CA SER A 461 2.48 -9.59 1.82
C SER A 461 2.93 -8.46 2.75
N ALA A 462 1.99 -7.66 3.27
CA ALA A 462 2.29 -6.61 4.24
C ALA A 462 2.89 -7.19 5.54
N HIS A 463 2.31 -8.28 6.05
CA HIS A 463 2.85 -9.06 7.18
C HIS A 463 4.29 -9.53 6.95
N LEU A 464 4.58 -10.05 5.75
CA LEU A 464 5.91 -10.50 5.42
C LEU A 464 6.93 -9.35 5.43
N VAL A 465 6.55 -8.15 4.99
CA VAL A 465 7.45 -6.99 5.02
C VAL A 465 7.70 -6.51 6.44
N TRP A 466 6.65 -6.23 7.22
CA TRP A 466 6.83 -5.68 8.57
C TRP A 466 7.49 -6.72 9.49
N GLY A 467 7.14 -8.01 9.38
CA GLY A 467 7.77 -9.09 10.12
C GLY A 467 9.26 -9.24 9.78
N GLY A 468 9.60 -9.17 8.49
CA GLY A 468 11.00 -9.15 8.04
C GLY A 468 11.79 -7.94 8.55
N LEU A 469 11.16 -6.76 8.60
CA LEU A 469 11.77 -5.53 9.11
C LEU A 469 12.04 -5.60 10.62
N VAL A 470 11.12 -6.15 11.40
CA VAL A 470 11.34 -6.38 12.84
C VAL A 470 12.51 -7.35 13.04
N PHE A 471 12.49 -8.47 12.33
CA PHE A 471 13.55 -9.47 12.41
C PHE A 471 14.92 -8.90 12.04
N LEU A 472 15.01 -8.18 10.91
CA LEU A 472 16.23 -7.49 10.48
C LEU A 472 16.68 -6.47 11.54
N SER A 473 15.76 -5.66 12.06
CA SER A 473 16.09 -4.62 13.04
C SER A 473 16.65 -5.20 14.34
N VAL A 474 16.09 -6.31 14.83
CA VAL A 474 16.61 -7.01 16.02
C VAL A 474 18.00 -7.57 15.78
N VAL A 475 18.22 -8.24 14.64
CA VAL A 475 19.55 -8.74 14.25
C VAL A 475 20.55 -7.59 14.15
N MET A 476 20.16 -6.47 13.53
CA MET A 476 20.99 -5.28 13.41
C MET A 476 21.37 -4.66 14.77
N VAL A 477 20.42 -4.53 15.69
CA VAL A 477 20.69 -4.08 17.06
C VAL A 477 21.76 -4.96 17.72
N THR A 478 21.62 -6.29 17.62
CA THR A 478 22.60 -7.21 18.21
C THR A 478 23.98 -7.08 17.57
N LEU A 479 24.05 -6.97 16.24
CA LEU A 479 25.31 -6.77 15.51
C LEU A 479 26.02 -5.48 15.92
N VAL A 480 25.28 -4.36 15.97
CA VAL A 480 25.83 -3.05 16.34
C VAL A 480 26.35 -3.09 17.78
N LEU A 481 25.65 -3.72 18.72
CA LEU A 481 26.09 -3.84 20.11
C LEU A 481 27.33 -4.73 20.26
N VAL A 482 27.39 -5.87 19.56
CA VAL A 482 28.55 -6.78 19.58
C VAL A 482 29.81 -6.06 19.07
N TRP A 483 29.71 -5.38 17.92
CA TRP A 483 30.84 -4.64 17.36
C TRP A 483 31.22 -3.40 18.17
N SER A 484 30.25 -2.72 18.78
CA SER A 484 30.51 -1.59 19.68
C SER A 484 31.27 -2.03 20.94
N PHE A 485 30.89 -3.19 21.50
CA PHE A 485 31.59 -3.77 22.65
C PHE A 485 33.04 -4.11 22.32
N GLU A 486 33.28 -4.78 21.18
CA GLU A 486 34.64 -5.15 20.75
C GLU A 486 35.50 -3.90 20.49
N ALA A 487 34.95 -2.89 19.80
CA ALA A 487 35.65 -1.64 19.52
C ALA A 487 36.06 -0.91 20.82
N HIS A 488 35.21 -0.93 21.85
CA HIS A 488 35.53 -0.33 23.16
C HIS A 488 36.56 -1.15 23.94
N HIS A 489 36.48 -2.48 23.87
CA HIS A 489 37.41 -3.38 24.56
C HIS A 489 38.84 -3.26 24.01
N GLU A 490 39.00 -3.17 22.68
CA GLU A 490 40.31 -2.96 22.06
C GLU A 490 40.94 -1.61 22.46
N GLU A 491 40.15 -0.54 22.58
CA GLU A 491 40.66 0.79 22.96
C GLU A 491 41.25 0.79 24.37
N LYS A 492 40.62 0.07 25.30
CA LYS A 492 41.09 -0.05 26.69
C LYS A 492 42.38 -0.88 26.82
N HIS A 493 42.57 -1.90 25.99
CA HIS A 493 43.77 -2.75 26.04
C HIS A 493 45.01 -2.12 25.40
N ASN A 494 44.86 -1.30 24.35
CA ASN A 494 46.02 -0.69 23.69
C ASN A 494 46.54 0.57 24.39
N ASN A 495 45.68 1.29 25.12
CA ASN A 495 46.11 2.35 26.04
C ASN A 495 47.00 1.84 27.18
N LEU A 496 47.06 0.51 27.40
CA LEU A 496 47.97 -0.14 28.34
C LEU A 496 49.34 -0.49 27.71
N ASP A 497 49.40 -0.84 26.42
CA ASP A 497 50.65 -1.24 25.75
C ASP A 497 51.51 -0.04 25.30
N SER A 498 50.92 1.15 25.06
CA SER A 498 51.68 2.35 24.67
C SER A 498 52.39 3.06 25.84
N SER A 499 52.39 2.48 27.04
CA SER A 499 53.05 3.03 28.25
C SER A 499 54.37 2.32 28.59
N VAL A 500 55.06 1.76 27.59
CA VAL A 500 56.46 1.33 27.75
C VAL A 500 57.37 2.52 27.46
N LYS A 501 57.96 3.07 28.53
CA LYS A 501 58.96 4.14 28.47
C LYS A 501 60.22 3.60 27.78
N PRO A 502 60.82 4.29 26.79
CA PRO A 502 62.12 3.88 26.28
C PRO A 502 63.15 4.13 27.38
N HIS A 503 63.80 3.07 27.88
CA HIS A 503 65.08 3.24 28.53
C HIS A 503 66.09 3.55 27.43
N SER A 504 66.44 4.82 27.29
CA SER A 504 67.65 5.25 26.57
C SER A 504 68.86 4.76 27.35
N ALA A 505 69.47 3.68 26.87
CA ALA A 505 70.80 3.26 27.30
C ALA A 505 71.82 3.92 26.37
N GLU A 506 72.24 5.15 26.68
CA GLU A 506 73.48 5.73 26.16
C GLU A 506 73.88 6.94 27.01
N ALA A 507 74.69 6.68 28.05
CA ALA A 507 75.66 7.62 28.66
C ALA A 507 76.23 6.97 29.92
N ALA A 508 77.18 6.04 29.76
CA ALA A 508 78.22 5.73 30.75
C ALA A 508 79.17 4.65 30.19
N MET A 509 80.00 5.01 29.22
CA MET A 509 81.22 4.24 28.95
C MET A 509 82.29 5.14 28.34
N LEU A 510 82.91 5.96 29.19
CA LEU A 510 84.29 6.47 29.04
C LEU A 510 84.68 7.28 30.28
N GLU A 511 85.00 6.58 31.37
CA GLU A 511 86.07 7.00 32.28
C GLU A 511 86.83 5.72 32.66
N LEU A 512 87.85 5.43 31.86
CA LEU A 512 88.92 4.53 32.25
C LEU A 512 89.93 5.39 33.02
N GLY A 513 90.27 4.93 34.22
CA GLY A 513 90.74 5.78 35.31
C GLY A 513 92.08 6.49 35.10
N ILE A 514 92.25 7.54 35.89
CA ILE A 514 93.56 8.03 36.31
C ILE A 514 93.50 8.19 37.83
N GLY A 515 94.31 7.39 38.50
CA GLY A 515 94.53 7.40 39.94
C GLY A 515 95.25 8.67 40.41
N LYS A 516 95.08 8.96 41.69
CA LYS A 516 95.67 10.11 42.37
C LYS A 516 97.06 9.77 42.93
N GLU A 517 97.96 10.75 42.77
CA GLU A 517 99.17 11.06 43.56
C GLU A 517 100.41 10.14 43.46
N ALA A 518 101.50 10.64 42.86
CA ALA A 518 102.63 11.21 43.61
C ALA A 518 103.81 11.69 42.72
N ASN A 519 104.30 12.89 43.05
CA ASN A 519 105.68 13.37 43.05
C ASN A 519 106.49 13.73 41.77
N THR A 520 106.97 14.99 41.81
CA THR A 520 108.30 15.52 41.41
C THR A 520 108.82 15.37 39.98
N GLY A 521 108.94 16.52 39.30
CA GLY A 521 110.25 17.05 38.90
C GLY A 521 110.84 16.65 37.53
N SER A 522 111.20 17.70 36.77
CA SER A 522 112.26 17.75 35.75
C SER A 522 111.96 17.30 34.32
N ASN A 523 111.77 18.31 33.46
CA ASN A 523 112.47 18.58 32.19
C ASN A 523 112.86 17.45 31.21
N SER A 524 112.48 17.76 29.95
CA SER A 524 113.25 17.74 28.71
C SER A 524 113.36 16.45 27.85
N VAL A 525 112.74 16.56 26.67
CA VAL A 525 113.34 16.47 25.31
C VAL A 525 113.61 15.09 24.68
N SER A 526 113.04 14.94 23.47
CA SER A 526 113.42 14.09 22.32
C SER A 526 113.10 12.58 22.43
N VAL A 527 112.73 11.82 21.39
CA VAL A 527 113.06 11.75 19.95
C VAL A 527 111.95 10.95 19.21
N MET A 528 111.79 11.21 17.91
CA MET A 528 111.18 10.44 16.79
C MET A 528 109.73 9.98 16.82
#